data_AF-A0A7X3MPJ2-F1
#
_entry.id   AF-A0A7X3MPJ2-F1
#
_cell.length_a   1.000
_cell.length_b   1.000
_cell.length_c   1.000
_cell.angle_alpha   90.00
_cell.angle_beta   90.00
_cell.angle_gamma   90.00
#
_symmetry.space_group_name_H-M   'P 1'
#
loop_
_entity.id
_entity.type
_entity.pdbx_description
1 polymer ?
#
loop_
_entity_poly.entity_id
_entity_poly.type
_entity_poly.pdbx_seq_one_letter_code
_entity_poly.pdbx_strand_id
1 'polypeptide(L)'
;MRLNHFSMTGAAIGRIEAAEWLDNPAFQIANALALPQRLAGTPGRRIRNALHGTWYGHPVHPMLVTVPIGTWTLALGLDTLGALGAKHGREYDRAADLAVQAGAAGAVAAAAAGLMDWQQTHGRSRRVGLAHALVNSTALGLQLTSIALRRRGRRREGRIASAAAWSVMFIGAYLGGHLVYRRRQGVDQADHSVEPRSFAPVLPAAELREGQPRKVEVWDALERAHIPVVLVRQRGRTFAMGARCSHMGGPLDGGWLLKGGLVCPWHGSRYDLETGQPLDGPSTCPQPLYDVRVRNGVIEIKRQQEPGAAAVTPEDIEHASQVEQSTTADTPLGRKADEVLFEHHELLRSMFRRIEDMAPDDPQRRDLMRTLASELEIHEHVEDAIFYPAVRPVSEDVPVAYAEHQQLADLLAATLKLPTSSPDFDEYLRALHKAVDHHASSEEHSMFIEAQRLGDRRLRELGHELETMLEEQRTSRFQCAFRELKISLLAQAGREA
;
A
#
# COMPACT_ATOMS: atom_id res chain seq x y z
N MET A 1 25.70 -8.88 32.71
CA MET A 1 24.67 -7.82 32.61
C MET A 1 24.44 -7.51 31.14
N ARG A 2 23.19 -7.47 30.66
CA ARG A 2 22.86 -6.84 29.36
C ARG A 2 22.42 -5.40 29.63
N LEU A 3 23.06 -4.42 29.02
CA LEU A 3 22.70 -3.01 29.17
C LEU A 3 21.55 -2.66 28.23
N ASN A 4 20.34 -2.54 28.78
CA ASN A 4 19.16 -2.10 28.03
C ASN A 4 19.25 -0.59 27.72
N HIS A 5 20.00 -0.22 26.69
CA HIS A 5 20.01 1.13 26.12
C HIS A 5 18.75 1.39 25.27
N PHE A 6 17.58 1.33 25.91
CA PHE A 6 16.39 1.99 25.38
C PHE A 6 16.56 3.50 25.54
N SER A 7 16.81 4.21 24.43
CA SER A 7 16.68 5.67 24.44
C SER A 7 15.22 6.05 24.76
N MET A 8 15.02 7.20 25.42
CA MET A 8 13.65 7.70 25.68
C MET A 8 12.86 7.88 24.38
N THR A 9 13.54 8.20 23.27
CA THR A 9 12.93 8.32 21.94
C THR A 9 12.47 6.97 21.36
N GLY A 10 13.25 5.89 21.56
CA GLY A 10 12.85 4.54 21.18
C GLY A 10 11.68 4.01 22.01
N ALA A 11 11.68 4.29 23.32
CA ALA A 11 10.55 3.94 24.19
C ALA A 11 9.28 4.75 23.85
N ALA A 12 9.41 6.01 23.41
CA ALA A 12 8.28 6.81 22.96
C ALA A 12 7.69 6.31 21.63
N ILE A 13 8.55 6.00 20.64
CA ILE A 13 8.10 5.41 19.36
C ILE A 13 7.46 4.04 19.59
N GLY A 14 8.05 3.18 20.43
CA GLY A 14 7.49 1.85 20.72
C GLY A 14 6.06 1.91 21.26
N ARG A 15 5.69 2.96 22.02
CA ARG A 15 4.31 3.19 22.48
C ARG A 15 3.37 3.60 21.34
N ILE A 16 3.83 4.38 20.37
CA ILE A 16 3.04 4.75 19.18
C ILE A 16 2.86 3.51 18.27
N GLU A 17 3.91 2.73 18.08
CA GLU A 17 3.84 1.48 17.32
C GLU A 17 2.96 0.42 18.00
N ALA A 18 2.83 0.45 19.33
CA ALA A 18 1.93 -0.41 20.12
C ALA A 18 0.54 0.23 20.40
N ALA A 19 0.22 1.41 19.87
CA ALA A 19 -1.05 2.10 20.12
C ALA A 19 -2.16 1.57 19.19
N GLU A 20 -2.52 0.30 19.32
CA GLU A 20 -3.40 -0.42 18.36
C GLU A 20 -4.82 0.17 18.26
N TRP A 21 -5.28 0.88 19.31
CA TRP A 21 -6.52 1.65 19.29
C TRP A 21 -6.57 2.76 18.23
N LEU A 22 -5.42 3.17 17.67
CA LEU A 22 -5.36 4.11 16.55
C LEU A 22 -5.74 3.50 15.20
N ASP A 23 -5.76 2.17 15.06
CA ASP A 23 -5.88 1.53 13.74
C ASP A 23 -7.26 1.72 13.11
N ASN A 24 -8.34 1.50 13.87
CA ASN A 24 -9.71 1.70 13.37
C ASN A 24 -9.98 3.19 13.01
N PRO A 25 -9.63 4.19 13.86
CA PRO A 25 -9.63 5.61 13.44
C PRO A 25 -8.79 5.89 12.18
N ALA A 26 -7.58 5.33 12.09
CA ALA A 26 -6.70 5.48 10.92
C ALA A 26 -7.25 4.80 9.65
N PHE A 27 -8.06 3.76 9.80
CA PHE A 27 -8.77 3.12 8.71
C PHE A 27 -9.92 4.00 8.21
N GLN A 28 -10.82 4.39 9.11
CA GLN A 28 -11.98 5.25 8.80
C GLN A 28 -11.56 6.58 8.13
N ILE A 29 -10.54 7.25 8.67
CA ILE A 29 -10.01 8.51 8.10
C ILE A 29 -9.50 8.30 6.68
N ALA A 30 -8.71 7.25 6.42
CA ALA A 30 -8.18 6.99 5.09
C ALA A 30 -9.27 6.66 4.06
N ASN A 31 -10.25 5.83 4.44
CA ASN A 31 -11.35 5.43 3.56
C ASN A 31 -12.28 6.61 3.24
N ALA A 32 -12.59 7.45 4.24
CA ALA A 32 -13.35 8.69 4.02
C ALA A 32 -12.62 9.67 3.07
N LEU A 33 -11.29 9.77 3.17
CA LEU A 33 -10.47 10.63 2.31
C LEU A 33 -10.18 10.00 0.92
N ALA A 34 -10.31 8.69 0.76
CA ALA A 34 -10.21 8.00 -0.53
C ALA A 34 -11.50 8.09 -1.37
N LEU A 35 -12.67 8.17 -0.73
CA LEU A 35 -13.97 8.17 -1.41
C LEU A 35 -14.10 9.26 -2.50
N PRO A 36 -13.71 10.54 -2.29
CA PRO A 36 -13.76 11.56 -3.35
C PRO A 36 -12.88 11.22 -4.56
N GLN A 37 -11.75 10.54 -4.34
CA GLN A 37 -10.83 10.14 -5.41
C GLN A 37 -11.40 8.97 -6.22
N ARG A 38 -11.97 7.96 -5.54
CA ARG A 38 -12.68 6.83 -6.14
C ARG A 38 -13.85 7.32 -7.01
N LEU A 39 -14.63 8.28 -6.51
CA LEU A 39 -15.68 8.97 -7.27
C LEU A 39 -15.11 9.70 -8.49
N ALA A 40 -14.02 10.48 -8.33
CA ALA A 40 -13.39 11.24 -9.41
C ALA A 40 -12.67 10.42 -10.51
N GLY A 41 -12.54 9.09 -10.36
CA GLY A 41 -12.13 8.19 -11.44
C GLY A 41 -10.77 8.51 -12.08
N THR A 42 -10.71 8.57 -13.41
CA THR A 42 -9.45 8.80 -14.16
C THR A 42 -8.75 10.13 -13.81
N PRO A 43 -9.45 11.29 -13.72
CA PRO A 43 -8.90 12.50 -13.10
C PRO A 43 -8.34 12.28 -11.69
N GLY A 44 -9.06 11.57 -10.82
CA GLY A 44 -8.61 11.22 -9.48
C GLY A 44 -7.30 10.43 -9.47
N ARG A 45 -7.21 9.37 -10.30
CA ARG A 45 -6.00 8.55 -10.44
C ARG A 45 -4.80 9.35 -10.97
N ARG A 46 -5.01 10.28 -11.90
CA ARG A 46 -3.95 11.19 -12.39
C ARG A 46 -3.40 12.08 -11.27
N ILE A 47 -4.26 12.66 -10.43
CA ILE A 47 -3.84 13.49 -9.28
C ILE A 47 -3.08 12.64 -8.26
N ARG A 48 -3.57 11.42 -7.95
CA ARG A 48 -2.91 10.47 -7.04
C ARG A 48 -1.50 10.10 -7.53
N ASN A 49 -1.37 9.67 -8.79
CA ASN A 49 -0.08 9.32 -9.40
C ASN A 49 0.89 10.52 -9.41
N ALA A 50 0.39 11.73 -9.69
CA ALA A 50 1.18 12.96 -9.65
C ALA A 50 1.69 13.33 -8.24
N LEU A 51 0.86 13.11 -7.20
CA LEU A 51 1.19 13.38 -5.79
C LEU A 51 2.09 12.31 -5.16
N HIS A 52 2.03 11.05 -5.61
CA HIS A 52 3.06 10.05 -5.26
C HIS A 52 4.40 10.38 -5.95
N GLY A 53 4.37 10.77 -7.23
CA GLY A 53 5.59 11.08 -8.00
C GLY A 53 5.96 10.08 -9.10
N THR A 54 5.02 9.20 -9.48
CA THR A 54 5.29 8.11 -10.45
C THR A 54 5.73 8.60 -11.83
N TRP A 55 5.53 9.89 -12.12
CA TRP A 55 5.87 10.55 -13.38
C TRP A 55 7.35 10.93 -13.53
N TYR A 56 8.15 10.89 -12.45
CA TYR A 56 9.59 11.23 -12.49
C TYR A 56 10.49 10.29 -11.68
N GLY A 57 9.95 9.22 -11.09
CA GLY A 57 10.73 8.15 -10.49
C GLY A 57 11.01 8.25 -8.98
N HIS A 58 10.52 9.28 -8.28
CA HIS A 58 10.78 9.48 -6.84
C HIS A 58 9.55 9.98 -6.06
N PRO A 59 9.46 9.70 -4.75
CA PRO A 59 8.41 10.26 -3.89
C PRO A 59 8.42 11.79 -3.80
N VAL A 60 7.26 12.43 -4.00
CA VAL A 60 7.10 13.90 -3.95
C VAL A 60 7.16 14.44 -2.52
N HIS A 61 6.62 13.73 -1.53
CA HIS A 61 6.55 14.22 -0.15
C HIS A 61 7.95 14.59 0.43
N PRO A 62 8.99 13.73 0.35
CA PRO A 62 10.37 14.08 0.73
C PRO A 62 10.94 15.32 0.02
N MET A 63 10.57 15.57 -1.25
CA MET A 63 10.97 16.78 -1.96
C MET A 63 10.28 18.02 -1.38
N LEU A 64 8.96 17.97 -1.16
CA LEU A 64 8.18 19.14 -0.72
C LEU A 64 8.48 19.55 0.72
N VAL A 65 8.80 18.63 1.63
CA VAL A 65 9.13 18.98 3.04
C VAL A 65 10.39 19.83 3.17
N THR A 66 11.28 19.86 2.16
CA THR A 66 12.46 20.74 2.17
C THR A 66 12.06 22.23 2.25
N VAL A 67 10.91 22.61 1.69
CA VAL A 67 10.42 24.00 1.64
C VAL A 67 10.07 24.53 3.04
N PRO A 68 9.16 23.94 3.83
CA PRO A 68 8.90 24.39 5.21
C PRO A 68 10.14 24.27 6.11
N ILE A 69 10.92 23.18 5.99
CA ILE A 69 12.12 22.99 6.82
C ILE A 69 13.12 24.13 6.60
N GLY A 70 13.46 24.45 5.35
CA GLY A 70 14.39 25.54 5.03
C GLY A 70 13.83 26.91 5.39
N THR A 71 12.59 27.20 4.99
CA THR A 71 12.01 28.54 5.15
C THR A 71 11.62 28.89 6.60
N TRP A 72 11.15 27.94 7.40
CA TRP A 72 10.87 28.20 8.83
C TRP A 72 12.15 28.29 9.67
N THR A 73 13.20 27.54 9.31
CA THR A 73 14.54 27.70 9.91
C THR A 73 15.13 29.08 9.57
N LEU A 74 15.01 29.51 8.32
CA LEU A 74 15.41 30.86 7.89
C LEU A 74 14.61 31.95 8.64
N ALA A 75 13.29 31.79 8.79
CA ALA A 75 12.47 32.72 9.54
C ALA A 75 12.91 32.85 11.01
N LEU A 76 13.25 31.74 11.68
CA LEU A 76 13.77 31.75 13.04
C LEU A 76 15.11 32.50 13.17
N GLY A 77 16.00 32.34 12.19
CA GLY A 77 17.25 33.11 12.10
C GLY A 77 17.02 34.62 11.86
N LEU A 78 16.08 34.97 10.98
CA LEU A 78 15.74 36.37 10.68
C LEU A 78 15.03 37.07 11.86
N ASP A 79 14.14 36.37 12.54
CA ASP A 79 13.43 36.89 13.72
C ASP A 79 14.35 37.04 14.94
N THR A 80 15.40 36.21 15.07
CA THR A 80 16.42 36.38 16.13
C THR A 80 17.36 37.55 15.81
N LEU A 81 17.84 37.69 14.57
CA LEU A 81 18.59 38.88 14.13
C LEU A 81 17.77 40.18 14.30
N GLY A 82 16.48 40.14 13.96
CA GLY A 82 15.52 41.23 14.18
C GLY A 82 15.11 41.44 15.64
N ALA A 83 15.40 40.50 16.55
CA ALA A 83 15.24 40.67 18.00
C ALA A 83 16.50 41.28 18.65
N LEU A 84 17.68 40.97 18.12
CA LEU A 84 18.97 41.47 18.58
C LEU A 84 19.32 42.90 18.11
N GLY A 85 18.34 43.61 17.52
CA GLY A 85 18.51 45.02 17.13
C GLY A 85 19.45 45.26 15.93
N ALA A 86 19.66 44.25 15.08
CA ALA A 86 20.53 44.37 13.91
C ALA A 86 20.06 45.48 12.95
N LYS A 87 21.02 46.17 12.30
CA LYS A 87 20.81 47.43 11.55
C LYS A 87 19.67 47.42 10.52
N HIS A 88 19.36 46.26 9.93
CA HIS A 88 18.32 46.07 8.91
C HIS A 88 17.05 45.39 9.45
N GLY A 89 16.73 45.56 10.74
CA GLY A 89 15.61 44.87 11.42
C GLY A 89 14.27 44.83 10.67
N ARG A 90 13.86 45.94 10.02
CA ARG A 90 12.61 45.99 9.22
C ARG A 90 12.64 45.14 7.95
N GLU A 91 13.82 44.87 7.40
CA GLU A 91 14.01 44.04 6.21
C GLU A 91 14.07 42.56 6.61
N TYR A 92 14.79 42.23 7.69
CA TYR A 92 14.72 40.90 8.31
C TYR A 92 13.29 40.54 8.71
N ASP A 93 12.51 41.50 9.23
CA ASP A 93 11.11 41.27 9.58
C ASP A 93 10.22 40.95 8.37
N ARG A 94 10.40 41.67 7.26
CA ARG A 94 9.68 41.36 6.00
C ARG A 94 10.10 40.01 5.42
N ALA A 95 11.40 39.69 5.46
CA ALA A 95 11.93 38.44 4.96
C ALA A 95 11.46 37.24 5.81
N ALA A 96 11.42 37.38 7.14
CA ALA A 96 10.87 36.37 8.05
C ALA A 96 9.39 36.12 7.75
N ASP A 97 8.60 37.17 7.56
CA ASP A 97 7.17 37.05 7.28
C ASP A 97 6.89 36.41 5.92
N LEU A 98 7.72 36.67 4.90
CA LEU A 98 7.66 35.99 3.61
C LEU A 98 8.05 34.52 3.72
N ALA A 99 9.16 34.20 4.39
CA ALA A 99 9.64 32.83 4.57
C ALA A 99 8.62 31.98 5.36
N VAL A 100 8.03 32.53 6.42
CA VAL A 100 6.91 31.91 7.15
C VAL A 100 5.74 31.55 6.22
N GLN A 101 5.34 32.47 5.34
CA GLN A 101 4.22 32.26 4.41
C GLN A 101 4.55 31.24 3.31
N ALA A 102 5.76 31.30 2.74
CA ALA A 102 6.24 30.33 1.76
C ALA A 102 6.30 28.91 2.33
N GLY A 103 6.82 28.75 3.55
CA GLY A 103 6.83 27.47 4.25
C GLY A 103 5.44 26.95 4.62
N ALA A 104 4.49 27.84 4.96
CA ALA A 104 3.10 27.42 5.19
C ALA A 104 2.45 26.86 3.91
N ALA A 105 2.70 27.47 2.75
CA ALA A 105 2.25 26.93 1.45
C ALA A 105 2.94 25.60 1.12
N GLY A 106 4.26 25.51 1.32
CA GLY A 106 5.03 24.27 1.13
C GLY A 106 4.58 23.13 2.05
N ALA A 107 4.24 23.43 3.31
CA ALA A 107 3.71 22.46 4.26
C ALA A 107 2.33 21.92 3.85
N VAL A 108 1.44 22.76 3.29
CA VAL A 108 0.14 22.30 2.76
C VAL A 108 0.34 21.37 1.56
N ALA A 109 1.25 21.72 0.64
CA ALA A 109 1.58 20.84 -0.50
C ALA A 109 2.22 19.51 -0.06
N ALA A 110 3.17 19.56 0.89
CA ALA A 110 3.80 18.38 1.46
C ALA A 110 2.80 17.48 2.22
N ALA A 111 1.83 18.07 2.94
CA ALA A 111 0.77 17.33 3.60
C ALA A 111 -0.19 16.66 2.61
N ALA A 112 -0.49 17.31 1.46
CA ALA A 112 -1.30 16.71 0.41
C ALA A 112 -0.63 15.48 -0.22
N ALA A 113 0.68 15.55 -0.52
CA ALA A 113 1.44 14.39 -1.02
C ALA A 113 1.55 13.28 0.05
N GLY A 114 1.97 13.64 1.27
CA GLY A 114 2.15 12.69 2.36
C GLY A 114 0.85 12.01 2.83
N LEU A 115 -0.31 12.62 2.58
CA LEU A 115 -1.61 11.98 2.80
C LEU A 115 -1.85 10.83 1.80
N MET A 116 -1.45 10.98 0.53
CA MET A 116 -1.57 9.90 -0.46
C MET A 116 -0.67 8.73 -0.07
N ASP A 117 0.58 9.02 0.29
CA ASP A 117 1.55 8.02 0.74
C ASP A 117 1.06 7.31 2.02
N TRP A 118 0.49 8.06 2.97
CA TRP A 118 -0.06 7.50 4.21
C TRP A 118 -1.26 6.57 4.01
N GLN A 119 -2.13 6.83 3.03
CA GLN A 119 -3.27 5.96 2.72
C GLN A 119 -2.83 4.52 2.34
N GLN A 120 -1.60 4.33 1.86
CA GLN A 120 -1.00 3.04 1.53
C GLN A 120 -0.24 2.39 2.70
N THR A 121 -0.27 2.97 3.92
CA THR A 121 0.50 2.46 5.06
C THR A 121 -0.36 1.59 5.98
N HIS A 122 0.22 0.49 6.46
CA HIS A 122 -0.49 -0.51 7.27
C HIS A 122 0.22 -0.73 8.63
N GLY A 123 -0.52 -1.27 9.60
CA GLY A 123 -0.04 -1.60 10.94
C GLY A 123 0.80 -0.50 11.62
N ARG A 124 2.00 -0.87 12.11
CA ARG A 124 2.91 0.03 12.87
C ARG A 124 3.29 1.29 12.08
N SER A 125 3.47 1.19 10.76
CA SER A 125 3.77 2.33 9.88
C SER A 125 2.60 3.32 9.84
N ARG A 126 1.36 2.83 9.75
CA ARG A 126 0.14 3.66 9.74
C ARG A 126 -0.02 4.48 11.01
N ARG A 127 0.23 3.87 12.17
CA ARG A 127 0.16 4.52 13.50
C ARG A 127 1.21 5.61 13.66
N VAL A 128 2.45 5.35 13.28
CA VAL A 128 3.52 6.36 13.28
C VAL A 128 3.25 7.47 12.26
N GLY A 129 2.70 7.12 11.09
CA GLY A 129 2.26 8.09 10.07
C GLY A 129 1.16 9.03 10.56
N LEU A 130 0.15 8.51 11.28
CA LEU A 130 -0.90 9.32 11.88
C LEU A 130 -0.33 10.27 12.96
N ALA A 131 0.55 9.77 13.83
CA ALA A 131 1.23 10.60 14.82
C ALA A 131 2.09 11.70 14.16
N HIS A 132 2.83 11.36 13.10
CA HIS A 132 3.60 12.31 12.28
C HIS A 132 2.69 13.37 11.64
N ALA A 133 1.55 12.98 11.08
CA ALA A 133 0.58 13.90 10.48
C ALA A 133 -0.03 14.86 11.52
N LEU A 134 -0.38 14.37 12.71
CA LEU A 134 -0.89 15.20 13.82
C LEU A 134 0.17 16.20 14.33
N VAL A 135 1.42 15.76 14.48
CA VAL A 135 2.53 16.63 14.91
C VAL A 135 2.79 17.74 13.88
N ASN A 136 2.88 17.41 12.59
CA ASN A 136 3.12 18.42 11.55
C ASN A 136 1.89 19.34 11.32
N SER A 137 0.66 18.82 11.48
CA SER A 137 -0.55 19.65 11.48
C SER A 137 -0.56 20.66 12.64
N THR A 138 -0.07 20.25 13.82
CA THR A 138 0.12 21.14 14.97
C THR A 138 1.15 22.22 14.67
N ALA A 139 2.29 21.87 14.06
CA ALA A 139 3.31 22.84 13.63
C ALA A 139 2.73 23.85 12.62
N LEU A 140 1.99 23.38 11.61
CA LEU A 140 1.32 24.25 10.64
C LEU A 140 0.29 25.18 11.29
N GLY A 141 -0.53 24.68 12.23
CA GLY A 141 -1.49 25.49 12.98
C GLY A 141 -0.83 26.60 13.83
N LEU A 142 0.29 26.28 14.49
CA LEU A 142 1.13 27.26 15.17
C LEU A 142 1.72 28.29 14.20
N GLN A 143 2.12 27.87 12.99
CA GLN A 143 2.68 28.77 11.98
C GLN A 143 1.63 29.68 11.33
N LEU A 144 0.42 29.19 11.08
CA LEU A 144 -0.73 30.00 10.65
C LEU A 144 -1.12 31.02 11.74
N THR A 145 -1.02 30.62 13.01
CA THR A 145 -1.20 31.51 14.16
C THR A 145 -0.11 32.59 14.21
N SER A 146 1.15 32.24 13.93
CA SER A 146 2.26 33.19 13.77
C SER A 146 1.98 34.23 12.67
N ILE A 147 1.47 33.81 11.50
CA ILE A 147 1.03 34.72 10.43
C ILE A 147 -0.07 35.66 10.91
N ALA A 148 -1.11 35.14 11.57
CA ALA A 148 -2.23 35.94 12.07
C ALA A 148 -1.79 36.96 13.14
N LEU A 149 -0.87 36.59 14.04
CA LEU A 149 -0.32 37.49 15.07
C LEU A 149 0.56 38.59 14.46
N ARG A 150 1.42 38.25 13.49
CA ARG A 150 2.23 39.24 12.74
C ARG A 150 1.34 40.25 12.02
N ARG A 151 0.32 39.80 11.30
CA ARG A 151 -0.67 40.66 10.60
C ARG A 151 -1.48 41.54 11.56
N ARG A 152 -1.65 41.13 12.82
CA ARG A 152 -2.29 41.92 13.90
C ARG A 152 -1.31 42.80 14.70
N GLY A 153 -0.06 42.96 14.25
CA GLY A 153 0.98 43.74 14.93
C GLY A 153 1.55 43.09 16.20
N ARG A 154 1.04 41.93 16.65
CA ARG A 154 1.47 41.19 17.85
C ARG A 154 2.76 40.40 17.59
N ARG A 155 3.77 41.08 17.04
CA ARG A 155 4.96 40.46 16.43
C ARG A 155 5.77 39.58 17.39
N ARG A 156 5.95 40.01 18.65
CA ARG A 156 6.64 39.20 19.68
C ARG A 156 6.00 37.83 19.87
N GLU A 157 4.67 37.79 19.90
CA GLU A 157 3.91 36.54 20.03
C GLU A 157 3.98 35.71 18.74
N GLY A 158 3.93 36.36 17.58
CA GLY A 158 4.18 35.71 16.28
C GLY A 158 5.54 35.03 16.21
N ARG A 159 6.60 35.65 16.74
CA ARG A 159 7.93 35.03 16.87
C ARG A 159 7.90 33.80 17.79
N ILE A 160 7.26 33.89 18.95
CA ILE A 160 7.11 32.76 19.89
C ILE A 160 6.34 31.60 19.24
N ALA A 161 5.23 31.87 18.57
CA ALA A 161 4.45 30.86 17.85
C ALA A 161 5.25 30.21 16.70
N SER A 162 6.11 30.97 16.01
CA SER A 162 7.02 30.46 14.98
C SER A 162 8.11 29.54 15.54
N ALA A 163 8.70 29.91 16.68
CA ALA A 163 9.70 29.08 17.36
C ALA A 163 9.09 27.77 17.91
N ALA A 164 7.86 27.85 18.44
CA ALA A 164 7.09 26.68 18.81
C ALA A 164 6.78 25.77 17.60
N ALA A 165 6.30 26.34 16.49
CA ALA A 165 6.05 25.60 15.24
C ALA A 165 7.30 24.86 14.75
N TRP A 166 8.45 25.54 14.69
CA TRP A 166 9.73 24.96 14.30
C TRP A 166 10.17 23.83 15.25
N SER A 167 9.94 23.99 16.56
CA SER A 167 10.28 22.97 17.57
C SER A 167 9.41 21.71 17.43
N VAL A 168 8.11 21.87 17.13
CA VAL A 168 7.18 20.76 16.87
C VAL A 168 7.50 20.09 15.52
N MET A 169 7.87 20.86 14.49
CA MET A 169 8.32 20.34 13.20
C MET A 169 9.56 19.43 13.36
N PHE A 170 10.47 19.72 14.28
CA PHE A 170 11.65 18.86 14.52
C PHE A 170 11.26 17.46 15.06
N ILE A 171 10.20 17.37 15.88
CA ILE A 171 9.61 16.09 16.31
C ILE A 171 8.98 15.38 15.10
N GLY A 172 8.29 16.12 14.24
CA GLY A 172 7.73 15.61 12.98
C GLY A 172 8.80 15.02 12.07
N ALA A 173 9.93 15.71 11.91
CA ALA A 173 11.08 15.25 11.12
C ALA A 173 11.70 13.96 11.69
N TYR A 174 11.80 13.82 13.01
CA TYR A 174 12.26 12.56 13.64
C TYR A 174 11.32 11.39 13.35
N LEU A 175 10.00 11.59 13.44
CA LEU A 175 9.01 10.56 13.10
C LEU A 175 9.04 10.20 11.59
N GLY A 176 9.24 11.19 10.72
CA GLY A 176 9.41 10.97 9.27
C GLY A 176 10.68 10.17 8.95
N GLY A 177 11.80 10.50 9.61
CA GLY A 177 13.03 9.73 9.52
C GLY A 177 12.88 8.28 10.02
N HIS A 178 12.05 8.03 11.04
CA HIS A 178 11.74 6.66 11.46
C HIS A 178 10.90 5.90 10.41
N LEU A 179 9.91 6.55 9.79
CA LEU A 179 9.14 5.95 8.70
C LEU A 179 10.04 5.53 7.53
N VAL A 180 10.93 6.41 7.07
CA VAL A 180 11.87 6.11 5.97
C VAL A 180 12.94 5.10 6.40
N TYR A 181 13.73 5.38 7.44
CA TYR A 181 14.93 4.58 7.73
C TYR A 181 14.70 3.35 8.62
N ARG A 182 13.54 3.21 9.28
CA ARG A 182 13.22 2.04 10.13
C ARG A 182 11.99 1.26 9.68
N ARG A 183 11.05 1.90 8.99
CA ARG A 183 9.88 1.25 8.38
C ARG A 183 9.97 1.14 6.85
N ARG A 184 11.06 1.62 6.23
CA ARG A 184 11.33 1.59 4.78
C ARG A 184 10.24 2.23 3.90
N GLN A 185 9.46 3.16 4.46
CA GLN A 185 8.37 3.80 3.72
C GLN A 185 8.92 4.67 2.59
N GLY A 186 8.47 4.41 1.35
CA GLY A 186 8.94 5.14 0.16
C GLY A 186 10.38 4.83 -0.23
N VAL A 187 10.92 3.70 0.22
CA VAL A 187 12.25 3.18 -0.16
C VAL A 187 12.05 1.91 -0.98
N ASP A 188 12.85 1.72 -2.03
CA ASP A 188 12.74 0.54 -2.89
C ASP A 188 12.90 -0.79 -2.12
N GLN A 189 11.98 -1.72 -2.36
CA GLN A 189 11.94 -3.08 -1.78
C GLN A 189 12.11 -4.19 -2.84
N ALA A 190 12.47 -3.85 -4.08
CA ALA A 190 12.77 -4.82 -5.11
C ALA A 190 14.16 -5.46 -4.91
N ASP A 191 14.38 -6.57 -5.60
CA ASP A 191 15.64 -7.31 -5.57
C ASP A 191 16.63 -6.76 -6.62
N HIS A 192 17.64 -6.03 -6.16
CA HIS A 192 18.67 -5.44 -7.04
C HIS A 192 19.92 -6.30 -7.19
N SER A 193 19.85 -7.62 -6.94
CA SER A 193 20.96 -8.51 -7.26
C SER A 193 21.38 -8.44 -8.73
N VAL A 194 22.69 -8.49 -8.96
CA VAL A 194 23.31 -8.53 -10.29
C VAL A 194 23.23 -9.91 -10.96
N GLU A 195 22.71 -10.93 -10.27
CA GLU A 195 22.60 -12.29 -10.80
C GLU A 195 21.25 -12.56 -11.52
N PRO A 196 21.24 -13.44 -12.55
CA PRO A 196 22.39 -14.15 -13.09
C PRO A 196 23.11 -13.28 -14.13
N ARG A 197 24.42 -13.05 -13.96
CA ARG A 197 25.24 -12.22 -14.88
C ARG A 197 25.33 -12.77 -16.30
N SER A 198 25.10 -14.08 -16.46
CA SER A 198 25.02 -14.78 -17.74
C SER A 198 23.66 -15.47 -17.88
N PHE A 199 23.29 -15.85 -19.11
CA PHE A 199 22.00 -16.52 -19.36
C PHE A 199 21.93 -17.89 -18.66
N ALA A 200 21.12 -17.96 -17.62
CA ALA A 200 20.87 -19.16 -16.82
C ALA A 200 19.50 -19.77 -17.17
N PRO A 201 19.40 -21.11 -17.39
CA PRO A 201 18.13 -21.78 -17.63
C PRO A 201 17.27 -21.80 -16.36
N VAL A 202 15.98 -21.44 -16.48
CA VAL A 202 15.08 -21.32 -15.31
C VAL A 202 13.74 -22.07 -15.43
N LEU A 203 13.21 -22.27 -16.65
CA LEU A 203 11.94 -22.99 -16.83
C LEU A 203 11.78 -23.53 -18.26
N PRO A 204 11.25 -24.75 -18.48
CA PRO A 204 10.85 -25.20 -19.80
C PRO A 204 9.77 -24.29 -20.41
N ALA A 205 9.95 -23.89 -21.66
CA ALA A 205 9.11 -22.89 -22.32
C ALA A 205 7.66 -23.36 -22.54
N ALA A 206 7.38 -24.66 -22.44
CA ALA A 206 6.03 -25.23 -22.48
C ALA A 206 5.25 -25.06 -21.16
N GLU A 207 5.92 -24.89 -20.03
CA GLU A 207 5.26 -24.75 -18.71
C GLU A 207 4.76 -23.33 -18.44
N LEU A 208 5.37 -22.32 -19.06
CA LEU A 208 4.94 -20.93 -18.93
C LEU A 208 3.67 -20.66 -19.74
N ARG A 209 2.53 -20.58 -19.05
CA ARG A 209 1.22 -20.29 -19.63
C ARG A 209 1.09 -18.80 -20.00
N GLU A 210 0.38 -18.54 -21.09
CA GLU A 210 0.02 -17.19 -21.55
C GLU A 210 -0.84 -16.49 -20.49
N GLY A 211 -0.52 -15.23 -20.14
CA GLY A 211 -1.28 -14.42 -19.19
C GLY A 211 -1.22 -14.85 -17.71
N GLN A 212 -0.36 -15.80 -17.35
CA GLN A 212 -0.15 -16.27 -15.98
C GLN A 212 1.30 -15.98 -15.54
N PRO A 213 1.52 -15.08 -14.57
CA PRO A 213 2.83 -14.91 -13.94
C PRO A 213 3.30 -16.20 -13.27
N ARG A 214 4.60 -16.45 -13.28
CA ARG A 214 5.20 -17.65 -12.69
C ARG A 214 6.53 -17.31 -12.02
N LYS A 215 6.63 -17.55 -10.71
CA LYS A 215 7.92 -17.49 -10.00
C LYS A 215 8.86 -18.58 -10.50
N VAL A 216 10.11 -18.18 -10.68
CA VAL A 216 11.30 -19.03 -10.77
C VAL A 216 12.33 -18.48 -9.80
N GLU A 217 13.28 -19.30 -9.39
CA GLU A 217 14.32 -18.90 -8.44
C GLU A 217 15.69 -18.98 -9.09
N VAL A 218 16.47 -17.90 -8.98
CA VAL A 218 17.87 -17.83 -9.41
C VAL A 218 18.75 -17.87 -8.17
N TRP A 219 19.81 -18.67 -8.17
CA TRP A 219 20.77 -18.67 -7.08
C TRP A 219 21.71 -17.46 -7.17
N ASP A 220 21.77 -16.66 -6.11
CA ASP A 220 22.80 -15.64 -5.90
C ASP A 220 24.02 -16.26 -5.20
N ALA A 221 25.19 -16.17 -5.83
CA ALA A 221 26.45 -16.64 -5.23
C ALA A 221 27.05 -15.68 -4.20
N LEU A 222 26.72 -14.38 -4.26
CA LEU A 222 27.17 -13.35 -3.32
C LEU A 222 26.25 -13.31 -2.09
N GLU A 223 24.93 -13.25 -2.29
CA GLU A 223 23.96 -13.21 -1.18
C GLU A 223 23.62 -14.60 -0.62
N ARG A 224 24.00 -15.68 -1.33
CA ARG A 224 23.76 -17.10 -0.95
C ARG A 224 22.28 -17.40 -0.74
N ALA A 225 21.45 -16.79 -1.57
CA ALA A 225 20.00 -16.80 -1.48
C ALA A 225 19.38 -17.11 -2.85
N HIS A 226 18.14 -17.59 -2.85
CA HIS A 226 17.34 -17.70 -4.07
C HIS A 226 16.61 -16.38 -4.33
N ILE A 227 17.05 -15.65 -5.36
CA ILE A 227 16.38 -14.47 -5.91
C ILE A 227 15.08 -14.94 -6.58
N PRO A 228 13.90 -14.48 -6.15
CA PRO A 228 12.66 -14.79 -6.83
C PRO A 228 12.49 -13.86 -8.05
N VAL A 229 12.38 -14.45 -9.24
CA VAL A 229 12.13 -13.75 -10.51
C VAL A 229 10.75 -14.18 -11.03
N VAL A 230 9.95 -13.22 -11.50
CA VAL A 230 8.65 -13.51 -12.11
C VAL A 230 8.78 -13.55 -13.64
N LEU A 231 8.43 -14.68 -14.23
CA LEU A 231 8.27 -14.84 -15.68
C LEU A 231 6.84 -14.52 -16.08
N VAL A 232 6.66 -13.79 -17.18
CA VAL A 232 5.37 -13.46 -17.76
C VAL A 232 5.41 -13.77 -19.25
N ARG A 233 4.38 -14.45 -19.78
CA ARG A 233 4.16 -14.55 -21.22
C ARG A 233 2.95 -13.73 -21.64
N GLN A 234 3.14 -12.83 -22.60
CA GLN A 234 2.07 -12.03 -23.20
C GLN A 234 2.27 -11.93 -24.72
N ARG A 235 1.21 -12.21 -25.49
CA ARG A 235 1.18 -12.21 -26.97
C ARG A 235 2.30 -13.06 -27.56
N GLY A 236 2.58 -14.21 -26.95
CA GLY A 236 3.66 -15.13 -27.34
C GLY A 236 5.08 -14.67 -27.01
N ARG A 237 5.29 -13.42 -26.55
CA ARG A 237 6.58 -12.93 -26.05
C ARG A 237 6.71 -13.24 -24.56
N THR A 238 7.93 -13.55 -24.13
CA THR A 238 8.23 -13.85 -22.72
C THR A 238 9.09 -12.74 -22.14
N PHE A 239 8.72 -12.27 -20.96
CA PHE A 239 9.32 -11.18 -20.19
C PHE A 239 9.69 -11.69 -18.80
N ALA A 240 10.66 -11.06 -18.16
CA ALA A 240 11.12 -11.45 -16.84
C ALA A 240 11.54 -10.21 -16.02
N MET A 241 11.05 -10.13 -14.78
CA MET A 241 11.36 -9.05 -13.84
C MET A 241 11.49 -9.59 -12.41
N GLY A 242 12.07 -8.81 -11.49
CA GLY A 242 12.17 -9.21 -10.08
C GLY A 242 10.79 -9.49 -9.49
N ALA A 243 10.62 -10.59 -8.73
CA ALA A 243 9.30 -10.95 -8.20
C ALA A 243 8.89 -10.13 -6.96
N ARG A 244 9.82 -9.40 -6.34
CA ARG A 244 9.51 -8.49 -5.21
C ARG A 244 9.19 -7.11 -5.75
N CYS A 245 7.96 -6.66 -5.57
CA CYS A 245 7.48 -5.35 -6.01
C CYS A 245 8.24 -4.19 -5.34
N SER A 246 8.92 -3.35 -6.14
CA SER A 246 9.67 -2.15 -5.68
C SER A 246 8.98 -1.24 -4.66
N HIS A 247 7.64 -1.15 -4.64
CA HIS A 247 6.90 -0.34 -3.66
C HIS A 247 7.10 -0.80 -2.20
N MET A 248 6.77 -2.07 -1.91
CA MET A 248 6.70 -2.62 -0.54
C MET A 248 7.07 -4.12 -0.45
N GLY A 249 7.60 -4.71 -1.52
CA GLY A 249 8.16 -6.06 -1.55
C GLY A 249 7.18 -7.19 -1.92
N GLY A 250 5.92 -6.88 -2.26
CA GLY A 250 4.88 -7.87 -2.53
C GLY A 250 5.14 -8.79 -3.74
N PRO A 251 4.60 -10.03 -3.73
CA PRO A 251 4.93 -11.07 -4.69
C PRO A 251 4.23 -10.85 -6.04
N LEU A 252 4.99 -10.39 -7.05
CA LEU A 252 4.48 -10.17 -8.40
C LEU A 252 4.10 -11.47 -9.13
N ASP A 253 4.51 -12.64 -8.63
CA ASP A 253 4.03 -13.94 -9.07
C ASP A 253 2.60 -14.27 -8.63
N GLY A 254 2.08 -13.60 -7.58
CA GLY A 254 0.65 -13.56 -7.26
C GLY A 254 -0.14 -12.52 -8.07
N GLY A 255 0.54 -11.75 -8.92
CA GLY A 255 -0.06 -10.68 -9.71
C GLY A 255 -0.84 -11.14 -10.95
N TRP A 256 -1.29 -10.17 -11.74
CA TRP A 256 -2.00 -10.42 -13.01
C TRP A 256 -1.71 -9.34 -14.04
N LEU A 257 -2.07 -9.61 -15.30
CA LEU A 257 -1.90 -8.63 -16.38
C LEU A 257 -3.18 -7.80 -16.54
N LEU A 258 -3.02 -6.49 -16.66
CA LEU A 258 -4.09 -5.53 -16.94
C LEU A 258 -3.57 -4.46 -17.91
N LYS A 259 -4.21 -4.32 -19.07
CA LYS A 259 -3.88 -3.39 -20.15
C LYS A 259 -2.38 -3.33 -20.47
N GLY A 260 -1.80 -4.51 -20.69
CA GLY A 260 -0.39 -4.67 -21.08
C GLY A 260 0.62 -4.75 -19.94
N GLY A 261 0.30 -4.30 -18.72
CA GLY A 261 1.23 -4.28 -17.59
C GLY A 261 0.94 -5.33 -16.50
N LEU A 262 1.96 -5.69 -15.71
CA LEU A 262 1.85 -6.59 -14.55
C LEU A 262 1.45 -5.80 -13.29
N VAL A 263 0.36 -6.21 -12.65
CA VAL A 263 -0.19 -5.61 -11.43
C VAL A 263 0.31 -6.36 -10.20
N CYS A 264 0.86 -5.63 -9.22
CA CYS A 264 1.18 -6.14 -7.89
C CYS A 264 -0.10 -6.47 -7.10
N PRO A 265 -0.20 -7.64 -6.42
CA PRO A 265 -1.42 -8.03 -5.72
C PRO A 265 -1.72 -7.24 -4.43
N TRP A 266 -0.71 -6.60 -3.80
CA TRP A 266 -0.87 -5.94 -2.49
C TRP A 266 -1.31 -4.46 -2.53
N HIS A 267 -0.91 -3.71 -3.56
CA HIS A 267 -1.15 -2.24 -3.62
C HIS A 267 -1.45 -1.72 -5.03
N GLY A 268 -1.66 -2.58 -6.03
CA GLY A 268 -2.14 -2.22 -7.36
C GLY A 268 -1.12 -1.54 -8.28
N SER A 269 0.13 -1.37 -7.83
CA SER A 269 1.22 -0.83 -8.66
C SER A 269 1.38 -1.67 -9.91
N ARG A 270 1.33 -1.02 -11.08
CA ARG A 270 1.26 -1.68 -12.39
C ARG A 270 2.49 -1.34 -13.21
N TYR A 271 3.23 -2.35 -13.63
CA TYR A 271 4.53 -2.19 -14.30
C TYR A 271 4.45 -2.55 -15.78
N ASP A 272 5.18 -1.80 -16.60
CA ASP A 272 5.40 -2.12 -18.00
C ASP A 272 6.28 -3.38 -18.15
N LEU A 273 5.91 -4.28 -19.05
CA LEU A 273 6.58 -5.57 -19.23
C LEU A 273 7.93 -5.46 -19.97
N GLU A 274 8.19 -4.38 -20.72
CA GLU A 274 9.41 -4.21 -21.50
C GLU A 274 10.46 -3.36 -20.78
N THR A 275 10.00 -2.39 -19.99
CA THR A 275 10.83 -1.34 -19.38
C THR A 275 10.83 -1.35 -17.85
N GLY A 276 9.97 -2.18 -17.22
CA GLY A 276 9.83 -2.27 -15.77
C GLY A 276 9.20 -1.04 -15.11
N GLN A 277 8.94 0.03 -15.86
CA GLN A 277 8.50 1.32 -15.32
C GLN A 277 7.08 1.26 -14.73
N PRO A 278 6.78 2.00 -13.63
CA PRO A 278 5.44 2.07 -13.07
C PRO A 278 4.49 2.88 -13.98
N LEU A 279 3.54 2.20 -14.61
CA LEU A 279 2.45 2.76 -15.40
C LEU A 279 1.35 3.38 -14.52
N ASP A 280 1.08 2.76 -13.36
CA ASP A 280 0.22 3.29 -12.30
C ASP A 280 0.86 3.01 -10.93
N GLY A 281 0.72 3.95 -9.99
CA GLY A 281 1.30 3.87 -8.64
C GLY A 281 0.57 2.91 -7.69
N PRO A 282 0.93 2.90 -6.39
CA PRO A 282 1.77 3.88 -5.68
C PRO A 282 3.29 3.81 -5.93
N SER A 283 3.82 2.73 -6.55
CA SER A 283 5.27 2.65 -6.80
C SER A 283 5.80 3.80 -7.66
N THR A 284 7.00 4.27 -7.31
CA THR A 284 7.75 5.27 -8.06
C THR A 284 9.00 4.69 -8.73
N CYS A 285 9.53 3.56 -8.24
CA CYS A 285 10.71 2.92 -8.82
C CYS A 285 10.35 1.82 -9.84
N PRO A 286 11.13 1.65 -10.93
CA PRO A 286 10.95 0.56 -11.88
C PRO A 286 11.27 -0.81 -11.26
N GLN A 287 10.76 -1.89 -11.86
CA GLN A 287 11.24 -3.24 -11.52
C GLN A 287 12.61 -3.53 -12.14
N PRO A 288 13.50 -4.24 -11.40
CA PRO A 288 14.54 -5.10 -11.96
C PRO A 288 14.10 -5.87 -13.21
N LEU A 289 14.86 -5.76 -14.30
CA LEU A 289 14.60 -6.48 -15.56
C LEU A 289 15.64 -7.55 -15.86
N TYR A 290 15.22 -8.55 -16.63
CA TYR A 290 16.06 -9.64 -17.10
C TYR A 290 15.89 -9.82 -18.62
N ASP A 291 17.02 -9.89 -19.34
CA ASP A 291 17.06 -10.33 -20.73
C ASP A 291 16.53 -11.77 -20.81
N VAL A 292 15.54 -12.04 -21.67
CA VAL A 292 14.97 -13.38 -21.87
C VAL A 292 15.35 -13.92 -23.24
N ARG A 293 15.80 -15.18 -23.29
CA ARG A 293 15.89 -15.95 -24.55
C ARG A 293 15.34 -17.36 -24.37
N VAL A 294 14.85 -17.96 -25.46
CA VAL A 294 14.44 -19.37 -25.47
C VAL A 294 15.44 -20.16 -26.30
N ARG A 295 16.02 -21.20 -25.71
CA ARG A 295 17.02 -22.07 -26.34
C ARG A 295 16.66 -23.53 -26.08
N ASN A 296 16.62 -24.34 -27.14
CA ASN A 296 16.28 -25.77 -27.07
C ASN A 296 14.95 -26.07 -26.31
N GLY A 297 13.99 -25.15 -26.35
CA GLY A 297 12.73 -25.27 -25.61
C GLY A 297 12.79 -24.87 -24.13
N VAL A 298 13.91 -24.36 -23.62
CA VAL A 298 14.08 -23.85 -22.25
C VAL A 298 14.18 -22.32 -22.26
N ILE A 299 13.56 -21.66 -21.29
CA ILE A 299 13.71 -20.23 -21.02
C ILE A 299 15.01 -20.03 -20.25
N GLU A 300 15.92 -19.26 -20.83
CA GLU A 300 17.13 -18.77 -20.17
C GLU A 300 16.99 -17.26 -19.91
N ILE A 301 17.33 -16.81 -18.70
CA ILE A 301 17.28 -15.39 -18.31
C ILE A 301 18.66 -14.88 -17.86
N LYS A 302 18.89 -13.58 -18.00
CA LYS A 302 20.11 -12.87 -17.56
C LYS A 302 19.72 -11.51 -16.98
N ARG A 303 20.26 -11.09 -15.84
CA ARG A 303 19.98 -9.77 -15.26
C ARG A 303 20.43 -8.64 -16.21
N GLN A 304 19.58 -7.65 -16.43
CA GLN A 304 19.99 -6.41 -17.08
C GLN A 304 20.78 -5.56 -16.07
N GLN A 305 21.98 -5.12 -16.47
CA GLN A 305 22.85 -4.32 -15.62
C GLN A 305 22.38 -2.87 -15.59
N GLU A 306 22.16 -2.35 -14.39
CA GLU A 306 21.88 -0.93 -14.17
C GLU A 306 23.17 -0.08 -14.39
N PRO A 307 23.06 1.15 -14.93
CA PRO A 307 24.23 1.97 -15.25
C PRO A 307 25.10 2.31 -14.02
N GLY A 308 26.22 1.60 -13.87
CA GLY A 308 27.24 1.86 -12.83
C GLY A 308 27.60 0.68 -11.93
N ALA A 309 26.85 -0.43 -11.99
CA ALA A 309 27.09 -1.61 -11.14
C ALA A 309 28.27 -2.48 -11.62
N ALA A 310 29.49 -2.18 -11.18
CA ALA A 310 30.64 -3.06 -11.34
C ALA A 310 30.66 -4.16 -10.26
N ALA A 311 30.73 -5.43 -10.65
CA ALA A 311 30.44 -6.57 -9.78
C ALA A 311 31.66 -7.41 -9.38
N VAL A 312 31.78 -7.72 -8.08
CA VAL A 312 32.86 -8.52 -7.45
C VAL A 312 32.71 -10.03 -7.76
N THR A 313 33.82 -10.77 -7.72
CA THR A 313 33.95 -12.17 -8.20
C THR A 313 33.68 -13.25 -7.13
N PRO A 314 33.35 -14.50 -7.51
CA PRO A 314 32.64 -15.45 -6.63
C PRO A 314 33.50 -16.34 -5.72
N GLU A 315 34.68 -15.91 -5.26
CA GLU A 315 35.66 -16.82 -4.61
C GLU A 315 35.44 -17.06 -3.10
N ASP A 316 34.50 -16.36 -2.43
CA ASP A 316 34.57 -16.19 -0.97
C ASP A 316 33.72 -17.13 -0.06
N ILE A 317 32.54 -17.66 -0.44
CA ILE A 317 31.58 -18.17 0.59
C ILE A 317 30.55 -19.28 0.22
N GLU A 318 30.65 -20.49 0.84
CA GLU A 318 29.78 -21.68 0.60
C GLU A 318 29.15 -22.32 1.89
N HIS A 319 28.05 -23.11 1.80
CA HIS A 319 27.27 -23.82 2.88
C HIS A 319 26.35 -22.97 3.83
N ALA A 320 25.19 -23.43 4.37
CA ALA A 320 24.28 -24.61 4.14
C ALA A 320 22.87 -24.43 4.83
N SER A 321 21.93 -25.42 4.74
CA SER A 321 20.45 -25.22 4.67
C SER A 321 19.49 -25.85 5.75
N GLN A 322 18.25 -25.31 5.88
CA GLN A 322 16.92 -25.93 6.23
C GLN A 322 16.73 -26.57 7.66
N VAL A 323 15.57 -27.07 8.18
CA VAL A 323 14.26 -27.64 7.71
C VAL A 323 13.08 -27.34 8.71
N GLU A 324 11.82 -27.73 8.39
CA GLU A 324 10.52 -27.58 9.13
C GLU A 324 10.15 -28.79 10.06
N GLN A 325 8.91 -29.18 10.51
CA GLN A 325 7.47 -28.81 10.30
C GLN A 325 6.48 -29.46 11.35
N SER A 326 5.17 -29.10 11.33
CA SER A 326 3.94 -29.98 11.46
C SER A 326 3.13 -30.22 12.79
N THR A 327 1.81 -29.89 12.72
CA THR A 327 0.52 -30.55 13.20
C THR A 327 0.34 -31.19 14.62
N THR A 328 -0.84 -31.60 15.17
CA THR A 328 -2.22 -32.00 14.69
C THR A 328 -3.40 -31.55 15.61
N ALA A 329 -4.65 -31.89 15.24
CA ALA A 329 -5.97 -31.59 15.86
C ALA A 329 -6.30 -32.44 17.14
N ASP A 330 -7.48 -32.42 17.80
CA ASP A 330 -8.90 -32.23 17.40
C ASP A 330 -9.82 -32.07 18.68
N THR A 331 -11.17 -31.87 18.76
CA THR A 331 -12.32 -31.94 17.81
C THR A 331 -13.36 -30.75 18.00
N PRO A 332 -14.69 -30.80 18.37
CA PRO A 332 -15.65 -29.76 17.92
C PRO A 332 -16.54 -29.01 18.96
N LEU A 333 -17.06 -27.81 18.62
CA LEU A 333 -18.21 -27.14 19.28
C LEU A 333 -18.81 -25.94 18.47
N GLY A 334 -19.57 -26.20 17.40
CA GLY A 334 -20.08 -25.15 16.48
C GLY A 334 -19.06 -24.74 15.40
N ARG A 335 -19.44 -23.93 14.40
CA ARG A 335 -18.54 -23.59 13.27
C ARG A 335 -17.38 -22.70 13.70
N LYS A 336 -16.20 -22.91 13.10
CA LYS A 336 -15.02 -22.04 13.27
C LYS A 336 -15.04 -20.83 12.34
N ALA A 337 -14.26 -19.79 12.67
CA ALA A 337 -14.03 -18.63 11.84
C ALA A 337 -13.50 -18.96 10.43
N ASP A 338 -12.49 -19.83 10.34
CA ASP A 338 -11.94 -20.35 9.09
C ASP A 338 -12.99 -21.12 8.26
N GLU A 339 -13.87 -21.88 8.91
CA GLU A 339 -14.99 -22.57 8.25
C GLU A 339 -16.07 -21.59 7.74
N VAL A 340 -16.25 -20.43 8.39
CA VAL A 340 -17.24 -19.39 8.02
C VAL A 340 -16.74 -18.54 6.85
N LEU A 341 -15.49 -18.05 6.92
CA LEU A 341 -14.90 -17.25 5.85
C LEU A 341 -14.66 -18.06 4.57
N PHE A 342 -14.24 -19.33 4.67
CA PHE A 342 -14.09 -20.21 3.51
C PHE A 342 -15.38 -20.41 2.69
N GLU A 343 -16.53 -20.57 3.35
CA GLU A 343 -17.82 -20.64 2.64
C GLU A 343 -18.18 -19.29 1.98
N HIS A 344 -17.74 -18.16 2.55
CA HIS A 344 -17.94 -16.84 1.94
C HIS A 344 -17.02 -16.64 0.73
N HIS A 345 -15.77 -17.12 0.79
CA HIS A 345 -14.87 -17.18 -0.37
C HIS A 345 -15.48 -17.97 -1.52
N GLU A 346 -16.01 -19.18 -1.27
CA GLU A 346 -16.64 -19.98 -2.32
C GLU A 346 -17.94 -19.34 -2.85
N LEU A 347 -18.69 -18.63 -2.00
CA LEU A 347 -19.82 -17.82 -2.48
C LEU A 347 -19.35 -16.73 -3.45
N LEU A 348 -18.33 -15.95 -3.09
CA LEU A 348 -17.75 -14.89 -3.94
C LEU A 348 -17.19 -15.47 -5.25
N ARG A 349 -16.33 -16.50 -5.19
CA ARG A 349 -15.81 -17.23 -6.35
C ARG A 349 -16.94 -17.76 -7.24
N SER A 350 -18.03 -18.28 -6.66
CA SER A 350 -19.20 -18.75 -7.44
C SER A 350 -19.92 -17.61 -8.17
N MET A 351 -20.00 -16.41 -7.57
CA MET A 351 -20.60 -15.24 -8.21
C MET A 351 -19.73 -14.74 -9.37
N PHE A 352 -18.41 -14.65 -9.20
CA PHE A 352 -17.50 -14.29 -10.30
C PHE A 352 -17.65 -15.24 -11.49
N ARG A 353 -17.51 -16.56 -11.28
CA ARG A 353 -17.67 -17.59 -12.32
C ARG A 353 -18.98 -17.40 -13.09
N ARG A 354 -20.10 -17.18 -12.38
CA ARG A 354 -21.41 -16.93 -13.00
C ARG A 354 -21.48 -15.65 -13.83
N ILE A 355 -20.88 -14.53 -13.40
CA ILE A 355 -20.87 -13.28 -14.18
C ILE A 355 -19.95 -13.42 -15.42
N GLU A 356 -18.87 -14.18 -15.32
CA GLU A 356 -17.96 -14.49 -16.43
C GLU A 356 -18.60 -15.41 -17.48
N ASP A 357 -19.39 -16.39 -17.08
CA ASP A 357 -20.15 -17.29 -17.97
C ASP A 357 -21.37 -16.64 -18.64
N MET A 358 -21.88 -15.52 -18.11
CA MET A 358 -23.06 -14.82 -18.65
C MET A 358 -22.75 -14.01 -19.90
N ALA A 359 -23.72 -13.99 -20.85
CA ALA A 359 -23.62 -13.21 -22.06
C ALA A 359 -23.46 -11.70 -21.75
N PRO A 360 -22.63 -10.93 -22.49
CA PRO A 360 -22.32 -9.53 -22.13
C PRO A 360 -23.55 -8.61 -22.03
N ASP A 361 -24.58 -8.88 -22.84
CA ASP A 361 -25.84 -8.11 -22.89
C ASP A 361 -26.95 -8.66 -21.96
N ASP A 362 -26.69 -9.69 -21.16
CA ASP A 362 -27.67 -10.27 -20.24
C ASP A 362 -28.08 -9.24 -19.16
N PRO A 363 -29.38 -8.89 -19.02
CA PRO A 363 -29.83 -7.91 -18.04
C PRO A 363 -29.50 -8.32 -16.59
N GLN A 364 -29.51 -9.61 -16.27
CA GLN A 364 -29.19 -10.11 -14.92
C GLN A 364 -27.70 -9.97 -14.58
N ARG A 365 -26.81 -9.82 -15.57
CA ARG A 365 -25.36 -9.67 -15.36
C ARG A 365 -25.02 -8.45 -14.50
N ARG A 366 -25.81 -7.39 -14.65
CA ARG A 366 -25.70 -6.15 -13.84
C ARG A 366 -26.15 -6.36 -12.40
N ASP A 367 -27.26 -7.05 -12.21
CA ASP A 367 -27.83 -7.24 -10.87
C ASP A 367 -26.97 -8.19 -10.04
N LEU A 368 -26.46 -9.28 -10.65
CA LEU A 368 -25.50 -10.17 -10.00
C LEU A 368 -24.17 -9.46 -9.67
N MET A 369 -23.71 -8.52 -10.50
CA MET A 369 -22.55 -7.66 -10.20
C MET A 369 -22.80 -6.71 -9.01
N ARG A 370 -24.04 -6.25 -8.78
CA ARG A 370 -24.39 -5.48 -7.56
C ARG A 370 -24.42 -6.37 -6.32
N THR A 371 -24.97 -7.59 -6.43
CA THR A 371 -24.95 -8.56 -5.34
C THR A 371 -23.51 -8.89 -4.93
N LEU A 372 -22.64 -9.19 -5.90
CA LEU A 372 -21.21 -9.40 -5.68
C LEU A 372 -20.54 -8.19 -5.01
N ALA A 373 -20.82 -6.97 -5.48
CA ALA A 373 -20.29 -5.75 -4.88
C ALA A 373 -20.73 -5.55 -3.42
N SER A 374 -21.98 -5.89 -3.08
CA SER A 374 -22.46 -5.83 -1.70
C SER A 374 -21.86 -6.94 -0.84
N GLU A 375 -21.77 -8.18 -1.34
CA GLU A 375 -21.21 -9.31 -0.59
C GLU A 375 -19.71 -9.14 -0.32
N LEU A 376 -18.95 -8.59 -1.27
CA LEU A 376 -17.54 -8.27 -1.06
C LEU A 376 -17.35 -7.16 -0.01
N GLU A 377 -18.15 -6.09 -0.03
CA GLU A 377 -18.12 -5.05 1.01
C GLU A 377 -18.58 -5.55 2.40
N ILE A 378 -19.45 -6.58 2.44
CA ILE A 378 -19.81 -7.25 3.71
C ILE A 378 -18.61 -8.07 4.21
N HIS A 379 -17.98 -8.84 3.33
CA HIS A 379 -16.85 -9.72 3.62
C HIS A 379 -15.66 -8.94 4.20
N GLU A 380 -15.16 -7.95 3.44
CA GLU A 380 -14.05 -7.06 3.84
C GLU A 380 -14.30 -6.46 5.24
N HIS A 381 -15.53 -6.02 5.50
CA HIS A 381 -15.90 -5.37 6.76
C HIS A 381 -15.99 -6.33 7.95
N VAL A 382 -16.45 -7.57 7.73
CA VAL A 382 -16.57 -8.60 8.77
C VAL A 382 -15.18 -9.09 9.20
N GLU A 383 -14.24 -9.19 8.26
CA GLU A 383 -12.84 -9.52 8.53
C GLU A 383 -12.11 -8.38 9.25
N ASP A 384 -12.25 -7.15 8.76
CA ASP A 384 -11.73 -5.92 9.40
C ASP A 384 -12.17 -5.77 10.87
N ALA A 385 -13.42 -6.14 11.16
CA ALA A 385 -14.06 -5.90 12.46
C ALA A 385 -13.87 -7.03 13.48
N ILE A 386 -13.76 -8.29 13.05
CA ILE A 386 -13.74 -9.47 13.92
C ILE A 386 -12.49 -10.32 13.71
N PHE A 387 -12.21 -10.74 12.47
CA PHE A 387 -11.18 -11.74 12.19
C PHE A 387 -9.76 -11.18 12.37
N TYR A 388 -9.43 -10.08 11.68
CA TYR A 388 -8.10 -9.47 11.75
C TYR A 388 -7.71 -8.97 13.14
N PRO A 389 -8.60 -8.31 13.92
CA PRO A 389 -8.28 -7.96 15.30
C PRO A 389 -7.94 -9.18 16.18
N ALA A 390 -8.54 -10.34 15.90
CA ALA A 390 -8.36 -11.55 16.70
C ALA A 390 -7.17 -12.43 16.26
N VAL A 391 -6.85 -12.49 14.96
CA VAL A 391 -5.76 -13.33 14.41
C VAL A 391 -4.40 -12.61 14.37
N ARG A 392 -4.38 -11.28 14.34
CA ARG A 392 -3.17 -10.44 14.42
C ARG A 392 -2.15 -10.75 15.54
N PRO A 393 -2.53 -11.26 16.73
CA PRO A 393 -1.54 -11.70 17.73
C PRO A 393 -0.76 -12.95 17.34
N VAL A 394 -1.25 -13.72 16.36
CA VAL A 394 -0.68 -15.00 15.92
C VAL A 394 -0.28 -15.04 14.45
N SER A 395 -0.59 -14.01 13.65
CA SER A 395 -0.20 -13.89 12.24
C SER A 395 0.44 -12.54 11.93
N GLU A 396 1.52 -12.54 11.13
CA GLU A 396 2.16 -11.31 10.61
C GLU A 396 1.56 -10.84 9.27
N ASP A 397 0.64 -11.59 8.64
CA ASP A 397 0.08 -11.30 7.32
C ASP A 397 -1.14 -10.36 7.35
N VAL A 398 -1.79 -10.16 8.51
CA VAL A 398 -2.93 -9.23 8.67
C VAL A 398 -2.69 -7.81 8.07
N PRO A 399 -1.50 -7.17 8.21
CA PRO A 399 -1.21 -5.87 7.57
C PRO A 399 -1.11 -5.92 6.04
N VAL A 400 -0.97 -7.10 5.44
CA VAL A 400 -1.01 -7.34 3.99
C VAL A 400 -2.45 -7.46 3.52
N ALA A 401 -3.27 -8.24 4.23
CA ALA A 401 -4.70 -8.40 3.93
C ALA A 401 -5.47 -7.06 3.91
N TYR A 402 -5.23 -6.18 4.89
CA TYR A 402 -5.73 -4.79 4.88
C TYR A 402 -5.33 -3.97 3.63
N ALA A 403 -4.19 -4.29 2.99
CA ALA A 403 -3.74 -3.64 1.77
C ALA A 403 -4.43 -4.24 0.53
N GLU A 404 -4.62 -5.55 0.52
CA GLU A 404 -5.37 -6.27 -0.50
C GLU A 404 -6.82 -5.78 -0.56
N HIS A 405 -7.53 -5.67 0.58
CA HIS A 405 -8.86 -5.00 0.68
C HIS A 405 -8.90 -3.63 0.00
N GLN A 406 -7.90 -2.78 0.26
CA GLN A 406 -7.82 -1.44 -0.32
C GLN A 406 -7.65 -1.49 -1.86
N GLN A 407 -7.04 -2.55 -2.39
CA GLN A 407 -6.94 -2.85 -3.83
C GLN A 407 -8.21 -3.50 -4.41
N LEU A 408 -8.88 -4.40 -3.68
CA LEU A 408 -10.19 -4.96 -4.06
C LEU A 408 -11.22 -3.85 -4.24
N ALA A 409 -11.33 -2.94 -3.26
CA ALA A 409 -12.22 -1.79 -3.32
C ALA A 409 -11.90 -0.80 -4.46
N ASP A 410 -10.62 -0.59 -4.81
CA ASP A 410 -10.22 0.24 -5.96
C ASP A 410 -10.54 -0.43 -7.31
N LEU A 411 -10.36 -1.76 -7.43
CA LEU A 411 -10.73 -2.54 -8.62
C LEU A 411 -12.25 -2.65 -8.79
N LEU A 412 -12.99 -2.87 -7.70
CA LEU A 412 -14.45 -2.89 -7.68
C LEU A 412 -15.02 -1.54 -8.13
N ALA A 413 -14.49 -0.43 -7.59
CA ALA A 413 -14.86 0.92 -7.99
C ALA A 413 -14.53 1.24 -9.47
N ALA A 414 -13.52 0.61 -10.06
CA ALA A 414 -13.24 0.70 -11.49
C ALA A 414 -14.19 -0.16 -12.33
N THR A 415 -14.44 -1.41 -11.91
CA THR A 415 -15.29 -2.39 -12.60
C THR A 415 -16.74 -1.92 -12.67
N LEU A 416 -17.30 -1.41 -11.55
CA LEU A 416 -18.68 -0.91 -11.47
C LEU A 416 -18.96 0.33 -12.33
N LYS A 417 -17.92 1.00 -12.84
CA LYS A 417 -18.05 2.16 -13.74
C LYS A 417 -18.15 1.78 -15.21
N LEU A 418 -17.79 0.55 -15.58
CA LEU A 418 -17.74 0.10 -16.97
C LEU A 418 -19.10 -0.49 -17.40
N PRO A 419 -19.53 -0.31 -18.65
CA PRO A 419 -20.72 -0.99 -19.17
C PRO A 419 -20.53 -2.51 -19.15
N THR A 420 -21.51 -3.25 -18.61
CA THR A 420 -21.43 -4.72 -18.43
C THR A 420 -21.30 -5.51 -19.73
N SER A 421 -21.57 -4.89 -20.89
CA SER A 421 -21.38 -5.45 -22.23
C SER A 421 -20.07 -5.04 -22.92
N SER A 422 -19.19 -4.29 -22.23
CA SER A 422 -17.92 -3.83 -22.81
C SER A 422 -16.77 -4.83 -22.58
N PRO A 423 -15.87 -5.04 -23.56
CA PRO A 423 -14.67 -5.86 -23.37
C PRO A 423 -13.75 -5.36 -22.24
N ASP A 424 -13.80 -4.05 -21.98
CA ASP A 424 -13.13 -3.39 -20.86
C ASP A 424 -13.67 -3.90 -19.51
N PHE A 425 -15.01 -4.02 -19.36
CA PHE A 425 -15.62 -4.61 -18.17
C PHE A 425 -15.17 -6.06 -17.95
N ASP A 426 -15.10 -6.88 -19.00
CA ASP A 426 -14.62 -8.26 -18.87
C ASP A 426 -13.13 -8.34 -18.46
N GLU A 427 -12.29 -7.39 -18.91
CA GLU A 427 -10.88 -7.31 -18.47
C GLU A 427 -10.77 -6.92 -16.99
N TYR A 428 -11.52 -5.92 -16.53
CA TYR A 428 -11.53 -5.50 -15.13
C TYR A 428 -12.21 -6.50 -14.20
N LEU A 429 -13.28 -7.19 -14.65
CA LEU A 429 -13.92 -8.27 -13.90
C LEU A 429 -12.95 -9.41 -13.63
N ARG A 430 -12.21 -9.88 -14.65
CA ARG A 430 -11.17 -10.91 -14.49
C ARG A 430 -10.00 -10.44 -13.61
N ALA A 431 -9.66 -9.16 -13.65
CA ALA A 431 -8.65 -8.58 -12.76
C ALA A 431 -9.12 -8.55 -11.30
N LEU A 432 -10.39 -8.19 -11.06
CA LEU A 432 -11.02 -8.21 -9.74
C LEU A 432 -11.18 -9.65 -9.21
N HIS A 433 -11.63 -10.58 -10.05
CA HIS A 433 -11.76 -12.01 -9.71
C HIS A 433 -10.42 -12.58 -9.25
N LYS A 434 -9.33 -12.35 -10.00
CA LYS A 434 -7.97 -12.75 -9.60
C LYS A 434 -7.49 -12.07 -8.31
N ALA A 435 -7.88 -10.82 -8.07
CA ALA A 435 -7.51 -10.13 -6.85
C ALA A 435 -8.21 -10.75 -5.62
N VAL A 436 -9.52 -10.99 -5.70
CA VAL A 436 -10.29 -11.66 -4.63
C VAL A 436 -9.80 -13.10 -4.43
N ASP A 437 -9.54 -13.85 -5.50
CA ASP A 437 -9.07 -15.23 -5.40
C ASP A 437 -7.64 -15.34 -4.84
N HIS A 438 -6.75 -14.40 -5.16
CA HIS A 438 -5.42 -14.32 -4.54
C HIS A 438 -5.53 -14.03 -3.04
N HIS A 439 -6.34 -13.03 -2.67
CA HIS A 439 -6.58 -12.63 -1.30
C HIS A 439 -7.16 -13.78 -0.47
N ALA A 440 -8.30 -14.34 -0.90
CA ALA A 440 -8.94 -15.50 -0.27
C ALA A 440 -7.99 -16.71 -0.15
N SER A 441 -7.18 -16.98 -1.18
CA SER A 441 -6.20 -18.07 -1.13
C SER A 441 -5.03 -17.77 -0.19
N SER A 442 -4.64 -16.51 -0.02
CA SER A 442 -3.60 -16.07 0.93
C SER A 442 -4.06 -16.30 2.37
N GLU A 443 -5.29 -15.90 2.68
CA GLU A 443 -5.99 -16.20 3.94
C GLU A 443 -6.04 -17.71 4.20
N GLU A 444 -6.54 -18.50 3.24
CA GLU A 444 -6.73 -19.95 3.35
C GLU A 444 -5.42 -20.72 3.59
N HIS A 445 -4.34 -20.35 2.90
CA HIS A 445 -3.06 -21.09 2.93
C HIS A 445 -2.07 -20.58 3.99
N SER A 446 -2.25 -19.36 4.50
CA SER A 446 -1.44 -18.80 5.59
C SER A 446 -2.29 -18.47 6.81
N MET A 447 -3.12 -17.44 6.73
CA MET A 447 -3.75 -16.83 7.90
C MET A 447 -4.68 -17.78 8.67
N PHE A 448 -5.43 -18.64 7.98
CA PHE A 448 -6.33 -19.63 8.60
C PHE A 448 -5.55 -20.75 9.32
N ILE A 449 -4.34 -21.09 8.84
CA ILE A 449 -3.44 -22.04 9.49
C ILE A 449 -2.81 -21.40 10.73
N GLU A 450 -2.39 -20.13 10.63
CA GLU A 450 -1.87 -19.38 11.77
C GLU A 450 -2.95 -19.10 12.83
N ALA A 451 -4.21 -18.90 12.42
CA ALA A 451 -5.36 -18.70 13.30
C ALA A 451 -5.63 -19.91 14.21
N GLN A 452 -5.27 -21.14 13.82
CA GLN A 452 -5.37 -22.32 14.70
C GLN A 452 -4.56 -22.16 16.00
N ARG A 453 -3.54 -21.29 16.02
CA ARG A 453 -2.76 -20.95 17.24
C ARG A 453 -3.59 -20.23 18.31
N LEU A 454 -4.75 -19.66 17.97
CA LEU A 454 -5.71 -19.10 18.94
C LEU A 454 -6.43 -20.17 19.77
N GLY A 455 -6.40 -21.43 19.31
CA GLY A 455 -7.10 -22.55 19.93
C GLY A 455 -8.56 -22.66 19.48
N ASP A 456 -8.98 -23.91 19.28
CA ASP A 456 -10.28 -24.32 18.74
C ASP A 456 -11.48 -23.55 19.32
N ARG A 457 -11.56 -23.43 20.65
CA ARG A 457 -12.64 -22.69 21.34
C ARG A 457 -12.75 -21.23 20.86
N ARG A 458 -11.63 -20.50 20.71
CA ARG A 458 -11.67 -19.09 20.30
C ARG A 458 -12.05 -18.95 18.83
N LEU A 459 -11.63 -19.88 17.96
CA LEU A 459 -12.07 -19.91 16.57
C LEU A 459 -13.57 -20.15 16.44
N ARG A 460 -14.19 -20.93 17.33
CA ARG A 460 -15.63 -21.19 17.32
C ARG A 460 -16.46 -20.04 17.92
N GLU A 461 -15.92 -19.33 18.92
CA GLU A 461 -16.47 -18.04 19.36
C GLU A 461 -16.46 -17.02 18.21
N LEU A 462 -15.31 -16.87 17.53
CA LEU A 462 -15.16 -16.00 16.36
C LEU A 462 -16.10 -16.41 15.22
N GLY A 463 -16.26 -17.70 14.94
CA GLY A 463 -17.24 -18.19 13.95
C GLY A 463 -18.65 -17.67 14.22
N HIS A 464 -19.11 -17.73 15.47
CA HIS A 464 -20.41 -17.20 15.85
C HIS A 464 -20.49 -15.66 15.82
N GLU A 465 -19.41 -14.94 16.18
CA GLU A 465 -19.31 -13.48 16.00
C GLU A 465 -19.44 -13.10 14.51
N LEU A 466 -18.75 -13.83 13.62
CA LEU A 466 -18.75 -13.63 12.16
C LEU A 466 -20.11 -13.94 11.52
N GLU A 467 -20.70 -15.11 11.79
CA GLU A 467 -22.05 -15.48 11.29
C GLU A 467 -23.11 -14.45 11.69
N THR A 468 -23.05 -13.96 12.93
CA THR A 468 -23.96 -12.93 13.44
C THR A 468 -23.80 -11.62 12.66
N MET A 469 -22.57 -11.13 12.47
CA MET A 469 -22.33 -9.88 11.75
C MET A 469 -22.64 -9.99 10.25
N LEU A 470 -22.42 -11.15 9.62
CA LEU A 470 -22.82 -11.42 8.24
C LEU A 470 -24.34 -11.28 8.07
N GLU A 471 -25.13 -11.87 8.97
CA GLU A 471 -26.60 -11.79 8.90
C GLU A 471 -27.12 -10.38 9.25
N GLU A 472 -26.54 -9.70 10.24
CA GLU A 472 -26.86 -8.29 10.52
C GLU A 472 -26.60 -7.42 9.27
N GLN A 473 -25.43 -7.54 8.64
CA GLN A 473 -25.08 -6.74 7.46
C GLN A 473 -25.96 -7.02 6.24
N ARG A 474 -26.47 -8.25 6.09
CA ARG A 474 -27.44 -8.62 5.04
C ARG A 474 -28.85 -8.10 5.32
N THR A 475 -29.33 -8.22 6.57
CA THR A 475 -30.74 -7.91 6.94
C THR A 475 -30.98 -6.46 7.34
N SER A 476 -29.96 -5.75 7.83
CA SER A 476 -30.07 -4.38 8.33
C SER A 476 -30.45 -3.39 7.22
N ARG A 477 -31.68 -2.87 7.31
CA ARG A 477 -32.22 -1.90 6.35
C ARG A 477 -31.37 -0.63 6.22
N PHE A 478 -30.61 -0.26 7.25
CA PHE A 478 -29.73 0.92 7.21
C PHE A 478 -28.40 0.62 6.50
N GLN A 479 -27.72 -0.47 6.88
CA GLN A 479 -26.44 -0.86 6.25
C GLN A 479 -26.66 -1.23 4.77
N CYS A 480 -27.70 -1.99 4.47
CA CYS A 480 -28.09 -2.34 3.10
C CYS A 480 -28.37 -1.09 2.25
N ALA A 481 -29.17 -0.14 2.74
CA ALA A 481 -29.43 1.12 2.02
C ALA A 481 -28.18 2.00 1.83
N PHE A 482 -27.24 1.97 2.79
CA PHE A 482 -25.97 2.70 2.68
C PHE A 482 -25.03 2.08 1.63
N ARG A 483 -24.88 0.75 1.61
CA ARG A 483 -24.12 0.04 0.56
C ARG A 483 -24.75 0.23 -0.82
N GLU A 484 -26.07 0.07 -0.94
CA GLU A 484 -26.80 0.32 -2.19
C GLU A 484 -26.61 1.75 -2.71
N LEU A 485 -26.58 2.76 -1.83
CA LEU A 485 -26.26 4.15 -2.19
C LEU A 485 -24.80 4.29 -2.67
N LYS A 486 -23.83 3.72 -1.94
CA LYS A 486 -22.40 3.74 -2.31
C LYS A 486 -22.14 3.07 -3.67
N ILE A 487 -22.68 1.87 -3.89
CA ILE A 487 -22.60 1.11 -5.14
C ILE A 487 -23.28 1.90 -6.29
N SER A 488 -24.43 2.53 -6.03
CA SER A 488 -25.12 3.37 -7.02
C SER A 488 -24.33 4.61 -7.42
N LEU A 489 -23.72 5.32 -6.47
CA LEU A 489 -22.89 6.49 -6.73
C LEU A 489 -21.63 6.13 -7.53
N LEU A 490 -20.96 5.02 -7.17
CA LEU A 490 -19.82 4.50 -7.93
C LEU A 490 -20.22 4.18 -9.37
N ALA A 491 -21.34 3.50 -9.58
CA ALA A 491 -21.84 3.14 -10.91
C ALA A 491 -22.40 4.32 -11.72
N GLN A 492 -22.95 5.36 -11.07
CA GLN A 492 -23.39 6.59 -11.75
C GLN A 492 -22.21 7.42 -12.27
N ALA A 493 -21.14 7.55 -11.47
CA ALA A 493 -19.94 8.31 -11.82
C ALA A 493 -19.11 7.75 -13.00
N GLY A 494 -19.57 6.66 -13.64
CA GLY A 494 -19.05 6.14 -14.91
C GLY A 494 -19.93 6.42 -16.14
N ARG A 495 -21.07 7.11 -15.99
CA ARG A 495 -22.04 7.38 -17.07
C ARG A 495 -22.13 8.85 -17.52
N GLU A 496 -21.35 9.73 -16.90
CA GLU A 496 -21.33 11.17 -17.17
C GLU A 496 -19.98 11.66 -17.77
N ALA A 497 -19.15 10.73 -18.22
CA ALA A 497 -17.80 10.95 -18.76
C ALA A 497 -17.52 10.05 -19.97
#